data_AF-A0A519TUH9-F1
#
_entry.id   AF-A0A519TUH9-F1
#
_cell.length_a   1.000
_cell.length_b   1.000
_cell.length_c   1.000
_cell.angle_alpha   90.00
_cell.angle_beta   90.00
_cell.angle_gamma   90.00
#
_symmetry.space_group_name_H-M   'P 1'
#
loop_
_entity.id
_entity.type
_entity.pdbx_description
1 polymer ?
#
loop_
_entity_poly.entity_id
_entity_poly.type
_entity_poly.pdbx_seq_one_letter_code
_entity_poly.pdbx_strand_id
1 'polypeptide(L)'
;MGKLSLSQKSCEQLDGVLNAFGNGVHLDKSKVLELFENDENEASKHINILAQFGYIHKMAEVEGQKLGELFYKEDRTDLFLMEGGFTAQYLKALEEKSSNESRQNLLDENTKLQNDALKHQATIREQEERIRTLDEQIKRFEMLKNYEWLIRLAIIVTTSAIVWWFTQ
;
A
#
# COMPACT_ATOMS: atom_id res chain seq x y z
N MET A 1 -3.08 -18.93 13.95
CA MET A 1 -4.54 -18.80 13.77
C MET A 1 -4.83 -18.77 12.29
N GLY A 2 -5.60 -19.75 11.79
CA GLY A 2 -5.86 -19.90 10.35
C GLY A 2 -6.67 -18.74 9.82
N LYS A 3 -6.16 -18.07 8.77
CA LYS A 3 -6.81 -16.95 8.10
C LYS A 3 -7.99 -17.52 7.31
N LEU A 4 -9.18 -17.50 7.89
CA LEU A 4 -10.38 -17.97 7.21
C LEU A 4 -10.75 -17.01 6.08
N SER A 5 -10.70 -17.52 4.85
CA SER A 5 -11.33 -16.89 3.69
C SER A 5 -12.84 -17.11 3.74
N LEU A 6 -13.49 -16.74 4.85
CA LEU A 6 -14.94 -16.75 4.92
C LEU A 6 -15.47 -15.55 4.13
N SER A 7 -16.55 -15.78 3.40
CA SER A 7 -17.28 -14.69 2.74
C SER A 7 -18.05 -13.89 3.78
N GLN A 8 -18.38 -12.63 3.48
CA GLN A 8 -19.23 -11.82 4.35
C GLN A 8 -20.54 -12.54 4.71
N LYS A 9 -21.20 -13.15 3.70
CA LYS A 9 -22.44 -13.91 3.91
C LYS A 9 -22.25 -15.07 4.89
N SER A 10 -21.13 -15.78 4.81
CA SER A 10 -20.82 -16.88 5.74
C SER A 10 -20.62 -16.35 7.16
N CYS A 11 -19.96 -15.20 7.34
CA CYS A 11 -19.82 -14.57 8.66
C CYS A 11 -21.18 -14.16 9.25
N GLU A 12 -22.06 -13.56 8.43
CA GLU A 12 -23.42 -13.20 8.84
C GLU A 12 -24.23 -14.43 9.24
N GLN A 13 -24.08 -15.56 8.54
CA GLN A 13 -24.72 -16.82 8.87
C GLN A 13 -24.18 -17.42 10.18
N LEU A 14 -22.86 -17.38 10.42
CA LEU A 14 -22.26 -17.80 11.68
C LEU A 14 -22.77 -16.96 12.85
N ASP A 15 -22.79 -15.64 12.69
CA ASP A 15 -23.32 -14.72 13.70
C ASP A 15 -24.82 -14.96 13.92
N GLY A 16 -25.58 -15.23 12.86
CA GLY A 16 -26.99 -15.59 12.94
C GLY A 16 -27.24 -16.83 13.80
N VAL A 17 -26.44 -17.88 13.63
CA VAL A 17 -26.51 -19.08 14.46
C VAL A 17 -26.17 -18.77 15.91
N LEU A 18 -25.11 -18.02 16.18
CA LEU A 18 -24.72 -17.64 17.54
C LEU A 18 -25.76 -16.76 18.23
N ASN A 19 -26.40 -15.85 17.49
CA ASN A 19 -27.49 -15.02 17.97
C ASN A 19 -28.79 -15.80 18.21
N ALA A 20 -29.02 -16.90 17.49
CA ALA A 20 -30.19 -17.75 17.67
C ALA A 20 -30.23 -18.47 19.03
N PHE A 21 -29.09 -18.58 19.73
CA PHE A 21 -29.07 -18.98 21.13
C PHE A 21 -29.74 -17.95 22.03
N GLY A 22 -29.66 -16.65 21.70
CA GLY A 22 -30.17 -15.56 22.53
C GLY A 22 -29.59 -15.63 23.95
N ASN A 23 -30.50 -15.65 24.94
CA ASN A 23 -30.17 -15.85 26.36
C ASN A 23 -30.13 -17.34 26.76
N GLY A 24 -30.40 -18.25 25.82
CA GLY A 24 -30.39 -19.69 26.03
C GLY A 24 -28.97 -20.28 25.94
N VAL A 25 -28.78 -21.41 26.61
CA VAL A 25 -27.49 -22.13 26.64
C VAL A 25 -27.41 -23.21 25.56
N HIS A 26 -28.55 -23.60 24.97
CA HIS A 26 -28.62 -24.65 23.96
C HIS A 26 -29.49 -24.26 22.76
N LEU A 27 -29.24 -24.92 21.64
CA LEU A 27 -29.96 -24.78 20.38
C LEU A 27 -30.21 -26.16 19.77
N ASP A 28 -31.45 -26.44 19.40
CA ASP A 28 -31.85 -27.70 18.79
C ASP A 28 -31.54 -27.73 17.29
N LYS A 29 -31.33 -28.94 16.74
CA LYS A 29 -31.16 -29.17 15.30
C LYS A 29 -32.22 -28.49 14.44
N SER A 30 -33.50 -28.55 14.83
CA SER A 30 -34.60 -27.95 14.06
C SER A 30 -34.42 -26.44 13.88
N LYS A 31 -34.04 -25.73 14.94
CA LYS A 31 -33.80 -24.28 14.89
C LYS A 31 -32.59 -23.93 14.04
N VAL A 32 -31.54 -24.74 14.10
CA VAL A 32 -30.37 -24.56 13.22
C VAL A 32 -30.81 -24.75 11.77
N LEU A 33 -31.54 -25.81 11.44
CA LEU A 33 -31.99 -26.07 10.08
C LEU A 33 -32.91 -24.97 9.53
N GLU A 34 -33.77 -24.37 10.38
CA GLU A 34 -34.59 -23.21 10.00
C GLU A 34 -33.75 -22.03 9.51
N LEU A 35 -32.60 -21.75 10.16
CA LEU A 35 -31.68 -20.67 9.75
C LEU A 35 -31.00 -20.92 8.40
N PHE A 36 -30.91 -22.18 7.99
CA PHE A 36 -30.28 -22.59 6.73
C PHE A 36 -31.30 -23.09 5.70
N GLU A 37 -32.58 -22.72 5.83
CA GLU A 37 -33.65 -23.11 4.88
C GLU A 37 -33.76 -24.63 4.69
N ASN A 38 -33.50 -25.41 5.75
CA ASN A 38 -33.40 -26.87 5.75
C ASN A 38 -32.23 -27.47 4.96
N ASP A 39 -31.20 -26.69 4.61
CA ASP A 39 -29.95 -27.22 4.06
C ASP A 39 -29.03 -27.77 5.18
N GLU A 40 -29.13 -29.08 5.42
CA GLU A 40 -28.32 -29.77 6.42
C GLU A 40 -26.82 -29.76 6.10
N ASN A 41 -26.42 -29.69 4.83
CA ASN A 41 -25.00 -29.65 4.48
C ASN A 41 -24.40 -28.30 4.86
N GLU A 42 -25.09 -27.21 4.54
CA GLU A 42 -24.62 -25.87 4.83
C GLU A 42 -24.65 -25.58 6.33
N ALA A 43 -25.70 -26.01 7.02
CA ALA A 43 -25.80 -25.97 8.48
C ALA A 43 -24.64 -26.74 9.14
N SER A 44 -24.36 -27.96 8.68
CA SER A 44 -23.26 -28.79 9.20
C SER A 44 -21.91 -28.11 9.06
N LYS A 45 -21.61 -27.52 7.89
CA LYS A 45 -20.35 -26.77 7.69
C LYS A 45 -20.21 -25.63 8.70
N HIS A 46 -21.25 -24.80 8.86
CA HIS A 46 -21.21 -23.64 9.74
C HIS A 46 -21.10 -24.04 11.20
N ILE A 47 -21.85 -25.06 11.64
CA ILE A 47 -21.76 -25.62 12.98
C ILE A 47 -20.38 -26.23 13.25
N ASN A 48 -19.79 -26.93 12.27
CA ASN A 48 -18.44 -27.47 12.41
C ASN A 48 -17.40 -26.35 12.56
N ILE A 49 -17.56 -25.25 11.82
CA ILE A 49 -16.72 -24.05 11.97
C ILE A 49 -16.86 -23.49 13.39
N LEU A 50 -18.09 -23.24 13.86
CA LEU A 50 -18.33 -22.72 15.21
C LEU A 50 -17.76 -23.63 16.30
N ALA A 51 -17.87 -24.95 16.13
CA ALA A 51 -17.30 -25.93 17.04
C ALA A 51 -15.76 -25.96 16.98
N GLN A 52 -15.16 -25.82 15.80
CA GLN A 52 -13.71 -25.72 15.63
C GLN A 52 -13.14 -24.46 16.27
N PHE A 53 -13.86 -23.34 16.16
CA PHE A 53 -13.54 -22.12 16.89
C PHE A 53 -13.88 -22.21 18.36
N GLY A 54 -14.61 -23.26 18.77
CA GLY A 54 -15.11 -23.57 20.10
C GLY A 54 -16.00 -22.49 20.69
N TYR A 55 -16.84 -21.88 19.86
CA TYR A 55 -17.96 -21.05 20.30
C TYR A 55 -19.18 -21.90 20.68
N ILE A 56 -19.23 -23.14 20.18
CA ILE A 56 -20.27 -24.10 20.51
C ILE A 56 -19.68 -25.49 20.75
N HIS A 57 -20.42 -26.31 21.49
CA HIS A 57 -20.17 -27.73 21.65
C HIS A 57 -21.32 -28.55 21.05
N LYS A 58 -20.99 -29.62 20.33
CA LYS A 58 -22.00 -30.54 19.78
C LYS A 58 -22.27 -31.65 20.79
N MET A 59 -23.53 -31.91 21.09
CA MET A 59 -23.98 -33.02 21.95
C MET A 59 -24.92 -33.92 21.15
N ALA A 60 -24.91 -35.22 21.46
CA ALA A 60 -25.65 -36.25 20.72
C ALA A 60 -25.27 -36.32 19.23
N GLU A 61 -23.98 -36.57 18.95
CA GLU A 61 -23.52 -36.92 17.60
C GLU A 61 -23.88 -38.39 17.34
N VAL A 62 -24.89 -38.63 16.51
CA VAL A 62 -25.35 -39.96 16.14
C VAL A 62 -24.56 -40.45 14.92
N GLU A 63 -24.02 -41.66 14.97
CA GLU A 63 -23.30 -42.26 13.83
C GLU A 63 -24.18 -42.22 12.56
N GLY A 64 -23.66 -41.59 11.50
CA GLY A 64 -24.34 -41.47 10.20
C GLY A 64 -25.11 -40.16 9.98
N GLN A 65 -25.29 -39.30 11.00
CA GLN A 65 -25.86 -37.97 10.82
C GLN A 65 -24.77 -36.90 10.64
N LYS A 66 -24.99 -35.96 9.71
CA LYS A 66 -24.05 -34.86 9.43
C LYS A 66 -24.11 -33.73 10.45
N LEU A 67 -25.22 -33.64 11.18
CA LEU A 67 -25.52 -32.56 12.11
C LEU A 67 -26.03 -33.19 13.42
N GLY A 68 -25.39 -32.84 14.54
CA GLY A 68 -25.80 -33.31 15.87
C GLY A 68 -27.21 -32.83 16.24
N GLU A 69 -27.81 -33.47 17.24
CA GLU A 69 -29.19 -33.13 17.64
C GLU A 69 -29.25 -31.85 18.50
N LEU A 70 -28.20 -31.58 19.28
CA LEU A 70 -28.19 -30.48 20.24
C LEU A 70 -26.84 -29.76 20.28
N PHE A 71 -26.88 -28.44 20.34
CA PHE A 71 -25.70 -27.59 20.40
C PHE A 71 -25.72 -26.75 21.66
N TYR A 72 -24.58 -26.64 22.34
CA TYR A 72 -24.42 -25.79 23.53
C TYR A 72 -23.53 -24.61 23.21
N LYS A 73 -23.88 -23.45 23.75
CA LYS A 73 -23.09 -22.22 23.64
C LYS A 73 -22.00 -22.21 24.72
N GLU A 74 -20.80 -21.82 24.31
CA GLU A 74 -19.65 -21.64 25.20
C GLU A 74 -19.61 -20.20 25.76
N ASP A 75 -19.09 -20.02 26.98
CA ASP A 75 -19.10 -18.73 27.68
C ASP A 75 -18.41 -17.59 26.91
N ARG A 76 -17.33 -17.91 26.18
CA ARG A 76 -16.59 -16.91 25.38
C ARG A 76 -17.37 -16.37 24.19
N THR A 77 -18.44 -17.04 23.80
CA THR A 77 -19.28 -16.65 22.66
C THR A 77 -20.00 -15.35 22.94
N ASP A 78 -20.43 -15.12 24.18
CA ASP A 78 -21.07 -13.86 24.57
C ASP A 78 -20.12 -12.68 24.40
N LEU A 79 -18.88 -12.82 24.89
CA LEU A 79 -17.86 -11.79 24.74
C LEU A 79 -17.56 -11.52 23.25
N PHE A 80 -17.44 -12.57 22.44
CA PHE A 80 -17.20 -12.46 21.01
C PHE A 80 -18.34 -11.76 20.25
N LEU A 81 -19.60 -12.05 20.60
CA LEU A 81 -20.76 -11.36 20.03
C LEU A 81 -20.83 -9.89 20.48
N MET A 82 -20.44 -9.57 21.72
CA MET A 82 -20.34 -8.18 22.19
C MET A 82 -19.29 -7.37 21.39
N GLU A 83 -18.23 -8.02 20.92
CA GLU A 83 -17.24 -7.42 20.02
C GLU A 83 -17.70 -7.31 18.56
N GLY A 84 -18.95 -7.71 18.26
CA GLY A 84 -19.55 -7.62 16.93
C GLY A 84 -19.38 -8.87 16.06
N GLY A 85 -18.89 -9.98 16.64
CA GLY A 85 -18.89 -11.29 16.00
C GLY A 85 -17.95 -11.45 14.81
N PHE A 86 -18.24 -12.44 13.96
CA PHE A 86 -17.46 -12.74 12.76
C PHE A 86 -17.55 -11.61 11.73
N THR A 87 -18.69 -10.93 11.66
CA THR A 87 -18.92 -9.84 10.71
C THR A 87 -18.03 -8.64 11.03
N ALA A 88 -17.93 -8.23 12.29
CA ALA A 88 -17.05 -7.13 12.69
C ALA A 88 -15.57 -7.47 12.43
N GLN A 89 -15.15 -8.70 12.71
CA GLN A 89 -13.78 -9.14 12.41
C GLN A 89 -13.48 -9.14 10.92
N TYR A 90 -14.44 -9.55 10.09
CA TYR A 90 -14.31 -9.51 8.63
C TYR A 90 -14.15 -8.07 8.11
N LEU A 91 -15.01 -7.14 8.56
CA LEU A 91 -14.94 -5.74 8.17
C LEU A 91 -13.63 -5.08 8.60
N LYS A 92 -13.18 -5.35 9.83
CA LYS A 92 -11.89 -4.86 10.32
C LYS A 92 -10.72 -5.38 9.48
N ALA A 93 -10.73 -6.67 9.12
CA ALA A 93 -9.70 -7.25 8.26
C ALA A 93 -9.71 -6.64 6.84
N LEU A 94 -10.90 -6.30 6.31
CA LEU A 94 -11.04 -5.62 5.02
C LEU A 94 -10.47 -4.20 5.07
N GLU A 95 -10.78 -3.45 6.14
CA GLU A 95 -10.30 -2.09 6.35
C GLU A 95 -8.78 -2.05 6.57
N GLU A 96 -8.24 -2.96 7.38
CA GLU A 96 -6.79 -3.12 7.57
C GLU A 96 -6.08 -3.45 6.26
N LYS A 97 -6.68 -4.30 5.41
CA LYS A 97 -6.11 -4.61 4.09
C LYS A 97 -6.07 -3.38 3.19
N SER A 98 -7.17 -2.65 3.08
CA SER A 98 -7.26 -1.42 2.29
C SER A 98 -6.28 -0.33 2.79
N SER A 99 -6.19 -0.17 4.11
CA SER A 99 -5.24 0.75 4.74
C SER A 99 -3.79 0.37 4.45
N ASN A 100 -3.45 -0.92 4.53
CA ASN A 100 -2.11 -1.41 4.23
C ASN A 100 -1.73 -1.23 2.75
N GLU A 101 -2.65 -1.52 1.82
CA GLU A 101 -2.44 -1.26 0.38
C GLU A 101 -2.21 0.25 0.11
N SER A 102 -3.01 1.11 0.74
CA SER A 102 -2.84 2.57 0.63
C SER A 102 -1.50 3.04 1.19
N ARG A 103 -1.07 2.51 2.34
CA ARG A 103 0.24 2.80 2.94
C ARG A 103 1.39 2.35 2.04
N GLN A 104 1.27 1.18 1.43
CA GLN A 104 2.30 0.68 0.51
C GLN A 104 2.43 1.59 -0.71
N ASN A 105 1.32 2.00 -1.32
CA ASN A 105 1.32 2.92 -2.46
C ASN A 105 1.99 4.27 -2.10
N LEU A 106 1.71 4.80 -0.90
CA LEU A 106 2.34 6.04 -0.43
C LEU A 106 3.85 5.90 -0.22
N LEU A 107 4.32 4.76 0.27
CA LEU A 107 5.75 4.48 0.42
C LEU A 107 6.42 4.39 -0.95
N ASP A 108 5.81 3.68 -1.89
CA ASP A 108 6.31 3.54 -3.25
C ASP A 108 6.37 4.91 -3.96
N GLU A 109 5.35 5.75 -3.81
CA GLU A 109 5.34 7.11 -4.36
C GLU A 109 6.42 8.01 -3.72
N ASN A 110 6.61 7.92 -2.41
CA ASN A 110 7.65 8.70 -1.72
C ASN A 110 9.06 8.29 -2.18
N THR A 111 9.33 6.99 -2.34
CA THR A 111 10.62 6.52 -2.88
C THR A 111 10.85 6.99 -4.31
N LYS A 112 9.80 6.99 -5.15
CA LYS A 112 9.87 7.51 -6.52
C LYS A 112 10.18 9.01 -6.53
N LEU A 113 9.49 9.79 -5.71
CA LEU A 113 9.72 11.24 -5.60
C LEU A 113 11.13 11.56 -5.09
N GLN A 114 11.67 10.79 -4.13
CA GLN A 114 13.05 10.95 -3.69
C GLN A 114 14.04 10.66 -4.83
N ASN A 115 13.82 9.59 -5.60
CA ASN A 115 14.66 9.27 -6.75
C ASN A 115 14.59 10.36 -7.84
N ASP A 116 13.41 10.89 -8.12
CA ASP A 116 13.25 11.96 -9.10
C ASP A 116 13.86 13.28 -8.60
N ALA A 117 13.77 13.59 -7.31
CA ALA A 117 14.48 14.72 -6.70
C ALA A 117 16.00 14.59 -6.84
N LEU A 118 16.56 13.40 -6.60
CA LEU A 118 17.99 13.12 -6.79
C LEU A 118 18.40 13.29 -8.26
N LYS A 119 17.59 12.82 -9.20
CA LYS A 119 17.84 13.03 -10.65
C LYS A 119 17.83 14.51 -11.00
N HIS A 120 16.83 15.25 -10.55
CA HIS A 120 16.75 16.69 -10.80
C HIS A 120 17.96 17.44 -10.21
N GLN A 121 18.39 17.07 -9.00
CA GLN A 121 19.59 17.65 -8.39
C GLN A 121 20.85 17.36 -9.21
N ALA A 122 20.98 16.14 -9.74
CA ALA A 122 22.08 15.80 -10.64
C ALA A 122 22.04 16.61 -11.95
N THR A 123 20.85 16.78 -12.55
CA THR A 123 20.68 17.59 -13.77
C THR A 123 21.00 19.06 -13.52
N ILE A 124 20.58 19.63 -12.38
CA ILE A 124 20.90 21.01 -12.01
C ILE A 124 22.41 21.19 -11.92
N ARG A 125 23.11 20.27 -11.25
CA ARG A 125 24.57 20.32 -11.14
C ARG A 125 25.25 20.25 -12.49
N GLU A 126 24.79 19.38 -13.40
CA GLU A 126 25.32 19.30 -14.76
C GLU A 126 25.09 20.62 -15.53
N GLN A 127 23.91 21.23 -15.38
CA GLN A 127 23.60 22.51 -16.01
C GLN A 127 24.44 23.66 -15.43
N GLU A 128 24.66 23.70 -14.12
CA GLU A 128 25.54 24.67 -13.45
C GLU A 128 26.98 24.56 -13.95
N GLU A 129 27.50 23.33 -14.11
CA GLU A 129 28.82 23.10 -14.69
C GLU A 129 28.89 23.60 -16.14
N ARG A 130 27.87 23.31 -16.96
CA ARG A 130 27.78 23.85 -18.34
C ARG A 130 27.76 25.38 -18.35
N ILE A 131 26.95 26.02 -17.51
CA ILE A 131 26.91 27.49 -17.38
C ILE A 131 28.28 28.03 -17.02
N ARG A 132 28.96 27.45 -16.03
CA ARG A 132 30.31 27.86 -15.62
C ARG A 132 31.31 27.78 -16.77
N THR A 133 31.27 26.70 -17.55
CA THR A 133 32.17 26.56 -18.71
C THR A 133 31.88 27.59 -19.80
N LEU A 134 30.61 27.95 -20.02
CA LEU A 134 30.23 29.00 -20.97
C LEU A 134 30.66 30.38 -20.47
N ASP A 135 30.49 30.68 -19.18
CA ASP A 135 30.96 31.92 -18.57
C ASP A 135 32.48 32.08 -18.69
N GLU A 136 33.24 30.99 -18.50
CA GLU A 136 34.69 30.99 -18.69
C GLU A 136 35.07 31.26 -20.16
N GLN A 137 34.31 30.73 -21.12
CA GLN A 137 34.51 31.02 -22.55
C GLN A 137 34.17 32.47 -22.90
N ILE A 138 33.07 33.01 -22.38
CA ILE A 138 32.67 34.41 -22.57
C ILE A 138 33.76 35.34 -22.02
N LYS A 139 34.26 35.10 -20.81
CA LYS A 139 35.36 35.89 -20.22
C LYS A 139 36.62 35.87 -21.08
N ARG A 140 36.98 34.72 -21.66
CA ARG A 140 38.12 34.63 -22.60
C ARG A 140 37.89 35.47 -23.85
N PHE A 141 36.68 35.43 -24.40
CA PHE A 141 36.31 36.23 -25.56
C PHE A 141 36.31 37.74 -25.26
N GLU A 142 35.78 38.15 -24.11
CA GLU A 142 35.82 39.54 -23.64
C GLU A 142 37.26 40.04 -23.47
N MET A 143 38.15 39.22 -22.89
CA MET A 143 39.58 39.55 -22.81
C MET A 143 40.16 39.76 -24.21
N LEU A 144 39.95 38.84 -25.16
CA LEU A 144 40.44 38.98 -26.53
C LEU A 144 39.94 40.26 -27.20
N LYS A 145 38.66 40.58 -27.06
CA LYS A 145 38.08 41.82 -27.57
C LYS A 145 38.71 43.06 -26.92
N ASN A 146 38.99 43.01 -25.62
CA ASN A 146 39.67 44.08 -24.92
C ASN A 146 41.14 44.26 -25.37
N TYR A 147 41.78 43.26 -25.98
CA TYR A 147 43.12 43.38 -26.57
C TYR A 147 43.12 43.84 -28.04
N GLU A 148 41.95 44.05 -28.65
CA GLU A 148 41.83 44.45 -30.06
C GLU A 148 42.56 45.78 -30.37
N TRP A 149 42.51 46.74 -29.44
CA TRP A 149 43.20 48.02 -29.60
C TRP A 149 44.72 47.89 -29.62
N LEU A 150 45.29 46.92 -28.88
CA LEU A 150 46.73 46.68 -28.86
C LEU A 150 47.23 46.11 -30.20
N ILE A 151 46.45 45.22 -30.82
CA ILE A 151 46.75 44.69 -32.15
C ILE A 151 46.71 45.81 -33.19
N ARG A 152 45.70 46.69 -33.12
CA ARG A 152 45.59 47.85 -34.01
C ARG A 152 46.79 48.79 -33.87
N LEU A 153 47.24 49.08 -32.65
CA LEU A 153 48.44 49.90 -32.41
C LEU A 153 49.71 49.25 -32.95
N ALA A 154 49.90 47.94 -32.75
CA ALA A 154 51.08 47.23 -33.24
C ALA A 154 51.21 47.33 -34.78
N ILE A 155 50.10 47.23 -35.52
CA ILE A 155 50.08 47.37 -36.99
C ILE A 155 50.45 48.81 -37.41
N ILE A 156 49.96 49.83 -36.68
CA ILE A 156 50.28 51.23 -36.98
C ILE A 156 51.78 51.50 -36.77
N VAL A 157 52.36 50.97 -35.70
CA VAL A 157 53.79 51.15 -35.41
C VAL A 157 54.66 50.45 -36.47
N THR A 158 54.33 49.22 -36.86
CA THR A 158 55.12 48.49 -37.86
C THR A 158 55.02 49.11 -39.25
N THR A 159 53.83 49.53 -39.68
CA THR A 159 53.67 50.23 -40.97
C THR A 159 54.46 51.54 -41.00
N SER A 160 54.44 52.30 -39.91
CA SER A 160 55.23 53.54 -39.79
C SER A 160 56.73 53.27 -39.84
N ALA A 161 57.21 52.22 -39.19
CA ALA A 161 58.62 51.82 -39.22
C ALA A 161 59.08 51.34 -40.60
N ILE A 162 58.24 50.59 -41.33
CA ILE A 162 58.52 50.16 -42.71
C ILE A 162 58.61 51.37 -43.63
N VAL A 163 57.64 52.30 -43.55
CA VAL A 163 57.65 53.53 -44.34
C VAL A 163 58.91 54.34 -44.05
N TRP A 164 59.28 54.50 -42.77
CA TRP A 164 60.49 55.21 -42.38
C TRP A 164 61.76 54.57 -42.97
N TRP A 165 61.87 53.23 -42.91
CA TRP A 165 63.01 52.49 -43.46
C TRP A 165 63.14 52.62 -44.99
N PHE A 166 62.03 52.74 -45.72
CA PHE A 166 62.03 52.97 -47.17
C PHE A 166 62.31 54.42 -47.57
N THR A 167 62.19 55.38 -46.66
CA THR A 167 62.35 56.82 -46.96
C THR A 167 63.77 57.32 -46.65
N GLN A 168 64.62 56.47 -46.04
CA GLN A 168 66.01 56.75 -45.69
C GLN A 168 66.98 56.18 -46.72
#